data_AF-A0A359LWV0-F1
#
_entry.id   AF-A0A359LWV0-F1
#
_cell.length_a   1.000
_cell.length_b   1.000
_cell.length_c   1.000
_cell.angle_alpha   90.00
_cell.angle_beta   90.00
_cell.angle_gamma   90.00
#
_symmetry.space_group_name_H-M   'P 1'
#
loop_
_entity.id
_entity.type
_entity.pdbx_description
1 polymer ?
#
loop_
_entity_poly.entity_id
_entity_poly.type
_entity_poly.pdbx_seq_one_letter_code
_entity_poly.pdbx_strand_id
1 'polypeptide(L)'
;GDGRDLLARTVRIARSKTVGTEIADLTVCGAVAPYAHLAGGKLVAMLAVTPEVIAEYKRRYQGVPGIIASSMAGRPIRRSANLCYVGTTSLYGRRPNQYDRLSMPAELVGGEATASIRYEFIKDDADSRTQGIGTFHFSSRTLKGLERFVQGRKGGWKANNLFGEGTSPKLRGLRDGLMALGLEADELLVHGMERCLYGVKLAKNVDRYLLGIDPEPQWAFDPTRLSASAVSRWWLERWGASRAARDSVRAGIERECLAHPIRHHARVQLPERDDSQSAMF
;
A
#
# COMPACT_ATOMS: atom_id res chain seq x y z
N GLY A 1 -22.58 -26.11 14.29
CA GLY A 1 -22.28 -27.40 13.65
C GLY A 1 -20.79 -27.55 13.53
N ASP A 2 -20.25 -28.62 14.11
CA ASP A 2 -18.82 -28.86 14.34
C ASP A 2 -17.95 -28.69 13.07
N GLY A 3 -18.45 -29.12 11.91
CA GLY A 3 -17.74 -28.96 10.63
C GLY A 3 -17.53 -27.52 10.15
N ARG A 4 -18.41 -26.58 10.50
CA ARG A 4 -18.21 -25.15 10.16
C ARG A 4 -17.11 -24.52 11.01
N ASP A 5 -16.99 -24.90 12.28
CA ASP A 5 -15.95 -24.39 13.16
C ASP A 5 -14.57 -24.94 12.75
N LEU A 6 -14.51 -26.23 12.37
CA LEU A 6 -13.29 -26.86 11.86
C LEU A 6 -12.80 -26.18 10.57
N LEU A 7 -13.72 -25.89 9.63
CA LEU A 7 -13.41 -25.18 8.39
C LEU A 7 -12.90 -23.76 8.69
N ALA A 8 -13.59 -23.02 9.56
CA ALA A 8 -13.21 -21.66 9.94
C ALA A 8 -11.80 -21.63 10.59
N ARG A 9 -11.50 -22.58 11.48
CA ARG A 9 -10.16 -22.75 12.07
C ARG A 9 -9.10 -23.04 11.02
N THR A 10 -9.40 -23.94 10.08
CA THR A 10 -8.46 -24.32 9.01
C THR A 10 -8.15 -23.13 8.12
N VAL A 11 -9.17 -22.37 7.70
CA VAL A 11 -9.00 -21.13 6.93
C VAL A 11 -8.20 -20.10 7.72
N ARG A 12 -8.45 -19.94 9.03
CA ARG A 12 -7.70 -19.00 9.87
C ARG A 12 -6.22 -19.39 9.97
N ILE A 13 -5.92 -20.68 10.12
CA ILE A 13 -4.54 -21.19 10.14
C ILE A 13 -3.87 -20.95 8.79
N ALA A 14 -4.52 -21.30 7.68
CA ALA A 14 -3.99 -21.06 6.34
C ALA A 14 -3.67 -19.58 6.12
N ARG A 15 -4.62 -18.69 6.42
CA ARG A 15 -4.42 -17.23 6.36
C ARG A 15 -3.22 -16.78 7.20
N SER A 16 -3.07 -17.28 8.43
CA SER A 16 -1.95 -16.89 9.30
C SER A 16 -0.57 -17.30 8.78
N LYS A 17 -0.52 -18.31 7.90
CA LYS A 17 0.72 -18.80 7.29
C LYS A 17 1.10 -18.03 6.03
N THR A 18 0.12 -17.64 5.22
CA THR A 18 0.35 -17.08 3.87
C THR A 18 0.18 -15.57 3.78
N VAL A 19 -0.82 -14.98 4.45
CA VAL A 19 -1.19 -13.56 4.28
C VAL A 19 -0.04 -12.60 4.64
N GLY A 20 0.81 -12.95 5.60
CA GLY A 20 1.87 -12.06 6.07
C GLY A 20 3.07 -11.89 5.13
N THR A 21 3.22 -12.77 4.13
CA THR A 21 4.42 -12.79 3.25
C THR A 21 4.12 -13.06 1.77
N GLU A 22 2.93 -13.56 1.44
CA GLU A 22 2.50 -13.85 0.07
C GLU A 22 1.58 -12.74 -0.49
N ILE A 23 1.07 -11.88 0.39
CA ILE A 23 0.22 -10.74 0.07
C ILE A 23 0.94 -9.46 0.48
N ALA A 24 0.98 -8.46 -0.39
CA ALA A 24 1.43 -7.11 -0.04
C ALA A 24 0.29 -6.09 -0.20
N ASP A 25 0.27 -5.10 0.69
CA ASP A 25 -0.57 -3.91 0.55
C ASP A 25 0.29 -2.74 0.05
N LEU A 26 0.02 -2.29 -1.17
CA LEU A 26 0.64 -1.13 -1.79
C LEU A 26 -0.03 0.13 -1.24
N THR A 27 0.47 0.62 -0.11
CA THR A 27 -0.15 1.72 0.65
C THR A 27 0.09 3.11 0.06
N VAL A 28 1.32 3.37 -0.41
CA VAL A 28 1.70 4.64 -1.04
C VAL A 28 2.13 4.35 -2.46
N CYS A 29 1.23 4.63 -3.40
CA CYS A 29 1.55 4.62 -4.81
C CYS A 29 1.00 5.90 -5.43
N GLY A 30 1.80 6.53 -6.27
CA GLY A 30 1.53 7.83 -6.83
C GLY A 30 2.75 8.34 -7.57
N ALA A 31 2.65 9.52 -8.12
CA ALA A 31 3.78 10.21 -8.72
C ALA A 31 3.96 11.56 -8.04
N VAL A 32 5.21 11.90 -7.78
CA VAL A 32 5.58 13.25 -7.34
C VAL A 32 5.40 14.24 -8.50
N ALA A 33 5.24 15.50 -8.16
CA ALA A 33 5.32 16.58 -9.14
C ALA A 33 6.70 16.55 -9.84
N PRO A 34 6.77 16.77 -11.18
CA PRO A 34 5.68 17.08 -12.10
C PRO A 34 5.03 15.86 -12.78
N TYR A 35 5.52 14.64 -12.51
CA TYR A 35 5.07 13.40 -13.14
C TYR A 35 3.60 13.05 -12.83
N ALA A 36 3.03 13.63 -11.77
CA ALA A 36 1.61 13.53 -11.46
C ALA A 36 0.73 13.98 -12.66
N HIS A 37 1.12 15.04 -13.36
CA HIS A 37 0.39 15.56 -14.53
C HIS A 37 0.33 14.54 -15.68
N LEU A 38 1.39 13.75 -15.84
CA LEU A 38 1.52 12.73 -16.87
C LEU A 38 0.83 11.40 -16.51
N ALA A 39 0.11 11.31 -15.39
CA ALA A 39 -0.37 10.06 -14.82
C ALA A 39 0.76 9.08 -14.46
N GLY A 40 1.90 9.59 -13.98
CA GLY A 40 3.01 8.75 -13.51
C GLY A 40 2.60 7.75 -12.41
N GLY A 41 1.57 8.06 -11.61
CA GLY A 41 1.05 7.12 -10.62
C GLY A 41 0.52 5.81 -11.23
N LYS A 42 0.02 5.85 -12.48
CA LYS A 42 -0.37 4.63 -13.22
C LYS A 42 0.85 3.81 -13.61
N LEU A 43 1.94 4.47 -14.01
CA LEU A 43 3.20 3.80 -14.32
C LEU A 43 3.75 3.08 -13.09
N VAL A 44 3.84 3.78 -11.95
CA VAL A 44 4.33 3.20 -10.69
C VAL A 44 3.47 2.01 -10.28
N ALA A 45 2.15 2.13 -10.35
CA ALA A 45 1.23 1.04 -10.03
C ALA A 45 1.42 -0.16 -10.98
N MET A 46 1.66 0.06 -12.27
CA MET A 46 1.93 -1.03 -13.21
C MET A 46 3.27 -1.70 -12.96
N LEU A 47 4.32 -0.91 -12.70
CA LEU A 47 5.65 -1.42 -12.36
C LEU A 47 5.63 -2.22 -11.04
N ALA A 48 4.82 -1.82 -10.08
CA ALA A 48 4.69 -2.51 -8.78
C ALA A 48 4.22 -3.97 -8.89
N VAL A 49 3.65 -4.37 -10.04
CA VAL A 49 3.12 -5.71 -10.28
C VAL A 49 3.85 -6.44 -11.41
N THR A 50 5.10 -6.06 -11.69
CA THR A 50 5.95 -6.73 -12.68
C THR A 50 6.83 -7.81 -12.07
N PRO A 51 7.37 -8.73 -12.89
CA PRO A 51 8.32 -9.76 -12.45
C PRO A 51 9.48 -9.20 -11.62
N GLU A 52 10.04 -8.05 -11.99
CA GLU A 52 11.20 -7.46 -11.31
C GLU A 52 10.90 -7.08 -9.86
N VAL A 53 9.71 -6.52 -9.59
CA VAL A 53 9.32 -6.17 -8.22
C VAL A 53 9.07 -7.42 -7.39
N ILE A 54 8.53 -8.48 -7.99
CA ILE A 54 8.28 -9.76 -7.32
C ILE A 54 9.61 -10.46 -7.02
N ALA A 55 10.53 -10.45 -7.97
CA ALA A 55 11.89 -10.97 -7.79
C ALA A 55 12.63 -10.22 -6.67
N GLU A 56 12.53 -8.89 -6.64
CA GLU A 56 13.15 -8.07 -5.60
C GLU A 56 12.49 -8.28 -4.23
N TYR A 57 11.16 -8.39 -4.17
CA TYR A 57 10.43 -8.73 -2.95
C TYR A 57 10.90 -10.08 -2.41
N LYS A 58 10.96 -11.09 -3.29
CA LYS A 58 11.44 -12.43 -2.93
C LYS A 58 12.88 -12.38 -2.45
N ARG A 59 13.79 -11.70 -3.16
CA ARG A 59 15.19 -11.52 -2.76
C ARG A 59 15.32 -10.90 -1.36
N ARG A 60 14.49 -9.90 -1.04
CA ARG A 60 14.53 -9.18 0.23
C ARG A 60 13.99 -9.99 1.41
N TYR A 61 12.92 -10.77 1.21
CA TYR A 61 12.20 -11.42 2.30
C TYR A 61 12.40 -12.94 2.37
N GLN A 62 12.92 -13.59 1.33
CA GLN A 62 13.19 -15.01 1.33
C GLN A 62 14.24 -15.37 2.40
N GLY A 63 13.91 -16.34 3.24
CA GLY A 63 14.80 -16.83 4.29
C GLY A 63 14.95 -15.90 5.50
N VAL A 64 14.32 -14.71 5.48
CA VAL A 64 14.32 -13.79 6.62
C VAL A 64 13.33 -14.29 7.68
N PRO A 65 13.76 -14.50 8.94
CA PRO A 65 12.85 -14.94 9.99
C PRO A 65 11.89 -13.81 10.37
N GLY A 66 10.60 -14.12 10.43
CA GLY A 66 9.60 -13.12 10.83
C GLY A 66 9.74 -12.79 12.32
N ILE A 67 9.90 -11.52 12.68
CA ILE A 67 10.14 -11.06 14.06
C ILE A 67 9.06 -11.58 15.01
N ILE A 68 7.79 -11.34 14.67
CA ILE A 68 6.63 -11.71 15.51
C ILE A 68 6.55 -13.22 15.69
N ALA A 69 6.54 -13.96 14.58
CA ALA A 69 6.37 -15.40 14.59
C ALA A 69 7.53 -16.12 15.27
N SER A 70 8.76 -15.61 15.08
CA SER A 70 9.95 -16.18 15.72
C SER A 70 9.95 -15.90 17.23
N SER A 71 9.54 -14.70 17.64
CA SER A 71 9.43 -14.34 19.06
C SER A 71 8.38 -15.19 19.78
N MET A 72 7.22 -15.39 19.15
CA MET A 72 6.17 -16.25 19.71
C MET A 72 6.57 -17.73 19.79
N ALA A 73 7.35 -18.21 18.81
CA ALA A 73 7.75 -19.62 18.73
C ALA A 73 9.04 -19.94 19.51
N GLY A 74 9.76 -18.93 20.01
CA GLY A 74 11.08 -19.10 20.64
C GLY A 74 12.17 -19.64 19.68
N ARG A 75 11.91 -19.65 18.37
CA ARG A 75 12.82 -20.16 17.34
C ARG A 75 12.63 -19.41 16.02
N PRO A 76 13.64 -19.33 15.13
CA PRO A 76 13.49 -18.67 13.84
C PRO A 76 12.40 -19.33 12.99
N ILE A 77 11.34 -18.58 12.67
CA ILE A 77 10.28 -19.00 11.75
C ILE A 77 10.46 -18.26 10.42
N ARG A 78 10.83 -19.02 9.39
CA ARG A 78 10.96 -18.53 8.01
C ARG A 78 9.72 -18.93 7.22
N ARG A 79 9.22 -18.01 6.40
CA ARG A 79 8.09 -18.24 5.49
C ARG A 79 8.56 -18.10 4.06
N SER A 80 7.79 -18.65 3.14
CA SER A 80 7.90 -18.31 1.73
C SER A 80 7.63 -16.81 1.53
N ALA A 81 8.12 -16.26 0.42
CA ALA A 81 7.95 -14.88 0.03
C ALA A 81 7.49 -14.81 -1.44
N ASN A 82 6.54 -15.67 -1.84
CA ASN A 82 6.02 -15.63 -3.20
C ASN A 82 4.89 -14.61 -3.26
N LEU A 83 5.23 -13.36 -3.59
CA LEU A 83 4.26 -12.27 -3.70
C LEU A 83 3.24 -12.57 -4.81
N CYS A 84 2.13 -13.22 -4.47
CA CYS A 84 1.13 -13.71 -5.41
C CYS A 84 -0.07 -12.77 -5.54
N TYR A 85 -0.21 -11.81 -4.63
CA TYR A 85 -1.29 -10.84 -4.63
C TYR A 85 -0.83 -9.48 -4.12
N VAL A 86 -1.22 -8.42 -4.83
CA VAL A 86 -1.03 -7.04 -4.38
C VAL A 86 -2.39 -6.39 -4.18
N GLY A 87 -2.69 -6.03 -2.93
CA GLY A 87 -3.81 -5.17 -2.57
C GLY A 87 -3.39 -3.70 -2.60
N THR A 88 -4.35 -2.80 -2.77
CA THR A 88 -4.13 -1.37 -2.56
C THR A 88 -5.43 -0.66 -2.26
N THR A 89 -5.34 0.48 -1.58
CA THR A 89 -6.48 1.37 -1.35
C THR A 89 -6.29 2.69 -2.08
N SER A 90 -7.37 3.26 -2.60
CA SER A 90 -7.32 4.62 -3.16
C SER A 90 -7.09 5.64 -2.04
N LEU A 91 -6.52 6.80 -2.40
CA LEU A 91 -6.32 7.90 -1.47
C LEU A 91 -7.66 8.45 -0.95
N TYR A 92 -8.68 8.47 -1.82
CA TYR A 92 -10.04 8.91 -1.54
C TYR A 92 -11.04 7.88 -2.05
N GLY A 93 -12.19 7.73 -1.40
CA GLY A 93 -13.28 6.81 -1.77
C GLY A 93 -14.04 7.18 -3.06
N ARG A 94 -13.41 7.92 -3.98
CA ARG A 94 -13.99 8.32 -5.25
C ARG A 94 -13.32 7.60 -6.42
N ARG A 95 -14.15 7.30 -7.42
CA ARG A 95 -13.76 6.78 -8.73
C ARG A 95 -14.14 7.81 -9.81
N PRO A 96 -13.39 7.92 -10.92
CA PRO A 96 -12.17 7.18 -11.20
C PRO A 96 -10.95 7.69 -10.42
N ASN A 97 -10.06 6.78 -10.04
CA ASN A 97 -8.75 7.05 -9.45
C ASN A 97 -7.62 6.38 -10.26
N GLN A 98 -6.39 6.38 -9.74
CA GLN A 98 -5.22 5.87 -10.44
C GLN A 98 -5.29 4.37 -10.78
N TYR A 99 -5.99 3.55 -9.99
CA TYR A 99 -6.12 2.11 -10.22
C TYR A 99 -7.27 1.77 -11.16
N ASP A 100 -8.18 2.72 -11.41
CA ASP A 100 -9.28 2.48 -12.34
C ASP A 100 -8.80 2.35 -13.78
N ARG A 101 -9.33 1.32 -14.44
CA ARG A 101 -9.01 0.94 -15.83
C ARG A 101 -7.50 0.71 -16.03
N LEU A 102 -6.78 0.37 -14.95
CA LEU A 102 -5.37 0.06 -15.00
C LEU A 102 -5.18 -1.42 -15.33
N SER A 103 -4.83 -1.69 -16.58
CA SER A 103 -4.63 -3.03 -17.11
C SER A 103 -3.52 -3.00 -18.17
N MET A 104 -2.69 -4.03 -18.18
CA MET A 104 -1.65 -4.25 -19.18
C MET A 104 -1.74 -5.68 -19.74
N PRO A 105 -1.45 -5.89 -21.04
CA PRO A 105 -1.35 -7.23 -21.61
C PRO A 105 -0.31 -8.05 -20.83
N ALA A 106 -0.64 -9.31 -20.54
CA ALA A 106 0.27 -10.17 -19.79
C ALA A 106 1.53 -10.51 -20.60
N GLU A 107 1.47 -10.47 -21.94
CA GLU A 107 2.63 -10.65 -22.82
C GLU A 107 3.79 -9.71 -22.49
N LEU A 108 3.51 -8.47 -22.06
CA LEU A 108 4.53 -7.49 -21.71
C LEU A 108 5.44 -8.00 -20.59
N VAL A 109 4.89 -8.81 -19.70
CA VAL A 109 5.56 -9.41 -18.56
C VAL A 109 5.85 -10.91 -18.74
N GLY A 110 5.58 -11.48 -19.93
CA GLY A 110 5.84 -12.90 -20.22
C GLY A 110 4.72 -13.85 -19.83
N GLY A 111 3.50 -13.35 -19.71
CA GLY A 111 2.28 -14.16 -19.63
C GLY A 111 1.67 -14.43 -21.00
N GLU A 112 0.50 -15.07 -20.99
CA GLU A 112 -0.24 -15.46 -22.19
C GLU A 112 -0.81 -14.27 -22.97
N ALA A 113 -0.93 -14.45 -24.29
CA ALA A 113 -1.39 -13.44 -25.25
C ALA A 113 -2.76 -12.82 -24.95
N THR A 114 -3.68 -13.69 -24.55
CA THR A 114 -5.07 -13.32 -24.28
C THR A 114 -5.29 -12.85 -22.84
N ALA A 115 -4.26 -12.96 -21.99
CA ALA A 115 -4.35 -12.59 -20.58
C ALA A 115 -3.95 -11.13 -20.34
N SER A 116 -4.40 -10.57 -19.22
CA SER A 116 -4.03 -9.23 -18.79
C SER A 116 -3.78 -9.18 -17.29
N ILE A 117 -2.84 -8.34 -16.87
CA ILE A 117 -2.62 -8.01 -15.46
C ILE A 117 -3.36 -6.71 -15.18
N ARG A 118 -4.29 -6.74 -14.24
CA ARG A 118 -5.20 -5.62 -14.00
C ARG A 118 -5.46 -5.40 -12.51
N TYR A 119 -5.66 -4.13 -12.16
CA TYR A 119 -6.23 -3.73 -10.88
C TYR A 119 -7.74 -3.94 -10.93
N GLU A 120 -8.21 -4.90 -10.16
CA GLU A 120 -9.62 -5.22 -10.02
C GLU A 120 -10.19 -4.45 -8.84
N PHE A 121 -11.27 -3.70 -9.10
CA PHE A 121 -12.01 -3.04 -8.02
C PHE A 121 -12.75 -4.11 -7.22
N ILE A 122 -12.44 -4.20 -5.93
CA ILE A 122 -13.06 -5.17 -5.04
C ILE A 122 -14.36 -4.56 -4.54
N LYS A 123 -15.48 -5.11 -5.00
CA LYS A 123 -16.81 -4.83 -4.46
C LYS A 123 -17.14 -5.88 -3.42
N ASP A 124 -17.60 -5.45 -2.25
CA ASP A 124 -18.34 -6.30 -1.33
C ASP A 124 -19.83 -6.07 -1.61
N ASP A 125 -20.62 -7.14 -1.67
CA ASP A 125 -22.06 -7.13 -2.00
C ASP A 125 -22.88 -6.29 -0.98
N ALA A 126 -22.29 -5.94 0.16
CA ALA A 126 -22.90 -5.16 1.22
C ALA A 126 -22.76 -3.63 1.08
N ASP A 127 -22.46 -3.10 -0.12
CA ASP A 127 -22.27 -1.64 -0.39
C ASP A 127 -21.31 -0.99 0.64
N SER A 128 -20.36 -1.79 1.13
CA SER A 128 -19.57 -1.50 2.32
C SER A 128 -18.45 -0.54 1.96
N ARG A 129 -18.78 0.75 1.96
CA ARG A 129 -17.80 1.83 1.98
C ARG A 129 -16.91 1.62 3.20
N THR A 130 -15.59 1.60 3.02
CA THR A 130 -14.67 1.35 4.14
C THR A 130 -14.84 2.47 5.18
N GLN A 131 -15.24 2.12 6.41
CA GLN A 131 -15.07 3.03 7.54
C GLN A 131 -13.74 2.71 8.22
N GLY A 132 -12.97 3.76 8.52
CA GLY A 132 -11.67 3.59 9.15
C GLY A 132 -11.66 4.15 10.55
N ILE A 133 -10.95 3.48 11.44
CA ILE A 133 -10.58 4.01 12.75
C ILE A 133 -9.15 4.54 12.59
N GLY A 134 -8.92 5.80 12.95
CA GLY A 134 -7.63 6.39 12.68
C GLY A 134 -7.38 7.73 13.36
N THR A 135 -6.16 8.23 13.16
CA THR A 135 -5.71 9.49 13.76
C THR A 135 -5.63 10.63 12.75
N PHE A 136 -6.07 10.42 11.51
CA PHE A 136 -5.79 11.32 10.38
C PHE A 136 -6.52 12.67 10.48
N HIS A 137 -7.69 12.71 11.11
CA HIS A 137 -8.48 13.92 11.35
C HIS A 137 -8.05 14.70 12.59
N PHE A 138 -7.07 14.20 13.35
CA PHE A 138 -6.52 14.90 14.50
C PHE A 138 -5.19 15.57 14.15
N SER A 139 -5.08 16.86 14.46
CA SER A 139 -3.83 17.59 14.28
C SER A 139 -2.75 17.13 15.27
N SER A 140 -1.48 17.28 14.87
CA SER A 140 -0.34 17.05 15.79
C SER A 140 -0.40 17.94 17.03
N ARG A 141 -1.02 19.14 16.93
CA ARG A 141 -1.23 20.04 18.08
C ARG A 141 -2.26 19.46 19.05
N THR A 142 -3.35 18.90 18.55
CA THR A 142 -4.38 18.23 19.35
C THR A 142 -3.79 17.06 20.12
N LEU A 143 -3.03 16.20 19.44
CA LEU A 143 -2.37 15.06 20.08
C LEU A 143 -1.43 15.50 21.22
N LYS A 144 -0.57 16.50 20.97
CA LYS A 144 0.32 17.04 22.02
C LYS A 144 -0.44 17.68 23.18
N GLY A 145 -1.58 18.33 22.90
CA GLY A 145 -2.45 18.89 23.93
C GLY A 145 -3.05 17.81 24.83
N LEU A 146 -3.58 16.75 24.22
CA LEU A 146 -4.11 15.58 24.93
C LEU A 146 -3.03 14.89 25.77
N GLU A 147 -1.83 14.70 25.19
CA GLU A 147 -0.69 14.12 25.90
C GLU A 147 -0.34 14.91 27.16
N ARG A 148 -0.19 16.24 27.05
CA ARG A 148 0.07 17.12 28.21
C ARG A 148 -1.04 17.07 29.25
N PHE A 149 -2.29 17.05 28.81
CA PHE A 149 -3.45 16.97 29.69
C PHE A 149 -3.45 15.66 30.50
N VAL A 150 -3.21 14.53 29.84
CA VAL A 150 -3.18 13.20 30.48
C VAL A 150 -1.96 13.06 31.42
N GLN A 151 -0.81 13.61 31.04
CA GLN A 151 0.38 13.64 31.91
C GLN A 151 0.15 14.37 33.23
N GLY A 152 -0.75 15.36 33.26
CA GLY A 152 -1.14 16.08 34.48
C GLY A 152 -2.11 15.32 35.40
N ARG A 153 -2.60 14.14 35.02
CA ARG A 153 -3.57 13.33 35.79
C ARG A 153 -2.91 12.12 36.45
N LYS A 154 -3.49 11.64 37.56
CA LYS A 154 -3.09 10.36 38.18
C LYS A 154 -3.25 9.23 37.16
N GLY A 155 -2.15 8.57 36.82
CA GLY A 155 -2.10 7.45 35.85
C GLY A 155 -1.29 7.72 34.58
N GLY A 156 -0.99 8.99 34.26
CA GLY A 156 -0.06 9.39 33.20
C GLY A 156 -0.42 8.91 31.78
N TRP A 157 0.45 9.24 30.82
CA TRP A 157 0.34 8.77 29.44
C TRP A 157 0.86 7.34 29.32
N LYS A 158 0.00 6.40 28.97
CA LYS A 158 0.32 4.96 28.96
C LYS A 158 0.71 4.42 27.59
N ALA A 159 0.59 5.21 26.53
CA ALA A 159 0.94 4.75 25.19
C ALA A 159 2.46 4.82 24.96
N ASN A 160 3.11 3.67 24.96
CA ASN A 160 4.51 3.52 24.60
C ASN A 160 4.65 2.80 23.22
N ASN A 161 5.86 2.77 22.67
CA ASN A 161 6.15 2.09 21.40
C ASN A 161 6.64 0.64 21.60
N LEU A 162 6.35 -0.02 22.73
CA LEU A 162 6.75 -1.41 22.93
C LEU A 162 5.93 -2.36 22.05
N PHE A 163 6.66 -3.33 21.50
CA PHE A 163 6.08 -4.44 20.75
C PHE A 163 5.19 -5.30 21.66
N GLY A 164 3.99 -5.66 21.19
CA GLY A 164 3.06 -6.55 21.91
C GLY A 164 1.89 -5.86 22.63
N GLU A 165 1.88 -4.52 22.71
CA GLU A 165 0.82 -3.77 23.41
C GLU A 165 -0.46 -3.48 22.59
N GLY A 166 -0.59 -4.12 21.43
CA GLY A 166 -1.73 -3.93 20.53
C GLY A 166 -1.50 -2.87 19.46
N THR A 167 -2.57 -2.17 19.08
CA THR A 167 -2.60 -1.25 17.93
C THR A 167 -1.75 0.02 18.17
N SER A 168 -1.62 0.83 17.11
CA SER A 168 -0.85 2.09 17.06
C SER A 168 -0.80 2.85 18.40
N PRO A 169 0.40 3.07 18.99
CA PRO A 169 0.58 3.86 20.21
C PRO A 169 -0.08 5.23 20.13
N LYS A 170 0.02 5.87 18.96
CA LYS A 170 -0.64 7.15 18.68
C LYS A 170 -2.17 7.07 18.84
N LEU A 171 -2.77 5.98 18.36
CA LEU A 171 -4.22 5.76 18.44
C LEU A 171 -4.67 5.46 19.88
N ARG A 172 -3.92 4.61 20.59
CA ARG A 172 -4.15 4.32 22.02
C ARG A 172 -4.09 5.58 22.87
N GLY A 173 -3.03 6.36 22.70
CA GLY A 173 -2.86 7.59 23.45
C GLY A 173 -3.92 8.65 23.13
N LEU A 174 -4.34 8.75 21.87
CA LEU A 174 -5.44 9.64 21.52
C LEU A 174 -6.76 9.18 22.14
N ARG A 175 -7.03 7.87 22.17
CA ARG A 175 -8.17 7.28 22.89
C ARG A 175 -8.15 7.66 24.37
N ASP A 176 -7.02 7.42 25.04
CA ASP A 176 -6.85 7.73 26.47
C ASP A 176 -7.08 9.22 26.75
N GLY A 177 -6.54 10.09 25.90
CA GLY A 177 -6.71 11.53 26.00
C GLY A 177 -8.16 11.98 25.86
N LEU A 178 -8.89 11.45 24.88
CA LEU A 178 -10.31 11.75 24.66
C LEU A 178 -11.16 11.25 25.83
N MET A 179 -10.92 10.02 26.30
CA MET A 179 -11.63 9.48 27.48
C MET A 179 -11.35 10.29 28.74
N ALA A 180 -10.13 10.77 28.93
CA ALA A 180 -9.76 11.61 30.08
C ALA A 180 -10.48 12.98 30.08
N LEU A 181 -10.91 13.46 28.91
CA LEU A 181 -11.75 14.65 28.76
C LEU A 181 -13.26 14.35 28.93
N GLY A 182 -13.64 13.08 29.13
CA GLY A 182 -15.04 12.67 29.20
C GLY A 182 -15.73 12.60 27.83
N LEU A 183 -14.96 12.42 26.75
CA LEU A 183 -15.49 12.31 25.39
C LEU A 183 -15.62 10.83 24.97
N GLU A 184 -16.58 10.56 24.08
CA GLU A 184 -16.79 9.25 23.45
C GLU A 184 -15.68 8.94 22.44
N ALA A 185 -14.54 8.48 22.96
CA ALA A 185 -13.33 8.28 22.16
C ALA A 185 -13.52 7.28 21.01
N ASP A 186 -14.32 6.23 21.21
CA ASP A 186 -14.53 5.20 20.19
C ASP A 186 -15.34 5.72 19.00
N GLU A 187 -16.26 6.67 19.22
CA GLU A 187 -16.96 7.37 18.14
C GLU A 187 -16.05 8.39 17.46
N LEU A 188 -15.30 9.17 18.26
CA LEU A 188 -14.44 10.23 17.74
C LEU A 188 -13.21 9.71 16.98
N LEU A 189 -12.79 8.46 17.21
CA LEU A 189 -11.70 7.82 16.46
C LEU A 189 -12.15 7.27 15.11
N VAL A 190 -13.46 7.07 14.91
CA VAL A 190 -14.01 6.66 13.63
C VAL A 190 -13.99 7.86 12.69
N HIS A 191 -13.37 7.68 11.52
CA HIS A 191 -13.40 8.67 10.45
C HIS A 191 -14.23 8.16 9.27
N GLY A 192 -15.02 9.04 8.67
CA GLY A 192 -15.76 8.77 7.43
C GLY A 192 -14.89 8.79 6.16
N MET A 193 -13.56 8.77 6.29
CA MET A 193 -12.67 8.70 5.12
C MET A 193 -12.71 7.31 4.52
N GLU A 194 -13.50 7.19 3.47
CA GLU A 194 -13.61 5.97 2.70
C GLU A 194 -12.51 5.85 1.66
N ARG A 195 -12.24 4.60 1.28
CA ARG A 195 -11.29 4.23 0.24
C ARG A 195 -11.91 3.15 -0.63
N CYS A 196 -11.56 3.19 -1.91
CA CYS A 196 -11.85 2.12 -2.84
C CYS A 196 -10.74 1.07 -2.73
N LEU A 197 -11.11 -0.20 -2.60
CA LEU A 197 -10.16 -1.30 -2.51
C LEU A 197 -9.91 -1.89 -3.91
N TYR A 198 -8.64 -2.18 -4.21
CA TYR A 198 -8.23 -2.84 -5.44
C TYR A 198 -7.31 -4.01 -5.14
N GLY A 199 -7.30 -4.98 -6.05
CA GLY A 199 -6.46 -6.16 -5.98
C GLY A 199 -5.88 -6.54 -7.33
N VAL A 200 -4.70 -7.13 -7.33
CA VAL A 200 -4.05 -7.73 -8.49
C VAL A 200 -3.62 -9.14 -8.15
N LYS A 201 -4.17 -10.13 -8.85
CA LYS A 201 -3.72 -11.54 -8.78
C LYS A 201 -2.51 -11.70 -9.71
N LEU A 202 -1.38 -12.16 -9.17
CA LEU A 202 -0.13 -12.39 -9.90
C LEU A 202 0.10 -13.88 -10.20
N ALA A 203 -0.72 -14.74 -9.60
CA ALA A 203 -0.82 -16.16 -9.93
C ALA A 203 -2.26 -16.51 -10.32
N LYS A 204 -2.42 -17.58 -11.11
CA LYS A 204 -3.73 -18.06 -11.57
C LYS A 204 -4.51 -18.76 -10.45
N ASN A 205 -3.80 -19.41 -9.53
CA ASN A 205 -4.37 -20.20 -8.43
C ASN A 205 -4.27 -19.51 -7.05
N VAL A 206 -4.22 -18.18 -7.01
CA VAL A 206 -4.04 -17.38 -5.76
C VAL A 206 -4.95 -17.87 -4.62
N ASP A 207 -6.25 -18.05 -4.90
CA ASP A 207 -7.22 -18.41 -3.85
C ASP A 207 -6.92 -19.79 -3.24
N ARG A 208 -6.57 -20.77 -4.08
CA ARG A 208 -6.22 -22.13 -3.66
C ARG A 208 -4.85 -22.18 -2.97
N TYR A 209 -3.87 -21.48 -3.52
CA TYR A 209 -2.52 -21.39 -2.98
C TYR A 209 -2.51 -20.73 -1.61
N LEU A 210 -3.19 -19.58 -1.44
CA LEU A 210 -3.27 -18.88 -0.15
C LEU A 210 -4.00 -19.69 0.93
N LEU A 211 -4.91 -20.57 0.53
CA LEU A 211 -5.58 -21.52 1.42
C LEU A 211 -4.74 -22.77 1.73
N GLY A 212 -3.56 -22.92 1.11
CA GLY A 212 -2.68 -24.08 1.27
C GLY A 212 -3.18 -25.34 0.57
N ILE A 213 -4.12 -25.22 -0.37
CA ILE A 213 -4.64 -26.33 -1.17
C ILE A 213 -3.64 -26.70 -2.26
N ASP A 214 -3.09 -25.69 -2.93
CA ASP A 214 -2.01 -25.87 -3.91
C ASP A 214 -0.67 -25.53 -3.24
N PRO A 215 0.39 -26.33 -3.44
CA PRO A 215 1.67 -26.14 -2.74
C PRO A 215 2.50 -24.98 -3.28
N GLU A 216 2.29 -24.59 -4.55
CA GLU A 216 3.05 -23.56 -5.23
C GLU A 216 2.15 -22.61 -6.05
N PRO A 217 2.54 -21.34 -6.21
CA PRO A 217 1.83 -20.39 -7.05
C PRO A 217 2.09 -20.70 -8.53
N GLN A 218 1.01 -20.77 -9.31
CA GLN A 218 1.06 -20.83 -10.77
C GLN A 218 1.10 -19.40 -11.32
N TRP A 219 2.29 -18.85 -11.52
CA TRP A 219 2.47 -17.46 -11.94
C TRP A 219 1.70 -17.14 -13.23
N ALA A 220 1.11 -15.94 -13.27
CA ALA A 220 0.40 -15.44 -14.46
C ALA A 220 1.36 -15.00 -15.58
N PHE A 221 2.66 -14.98 -15.29
CA PHE A 221 3.74 -14.53 -16.17
C PHE A 221 5.07 -15.16 -15.74
N ASP A 222 6.10 -15.01 -16.57
CA ASP A 222 7.47 -15.41 -16.25
C ASP A 222 8.09 -14.47 -15.18
N PRO A 223 8.35 -14.97 -13.95
CA PRO A 223 8.91 -14.16 -12.86
C PRO A 223 10.36 -13.71 -13.10
N THR A 224 11.04 -14.22 -14.14
CA THR A 224 12.41 -13.86 -14.49
C THR A 224 12.51 -12.80 -15.59
N ARG A 225 11.38 -12.45 -16.23
CA ARG A 225 11.37 -11.56 -17.38
C ARG A 225 11.54 -10.09 -16.99
N LEU A 226 12.55 -9.44 -17.55
CA LEU A 226 12.66 -7.99 -17.50
C LEU A 226 11.63 -7.35 -18.43
N SER A 227 10.76 -6.52 -17.87
CA SER A 227 9.56 -5.98 -18.48
C SER A 227 9.38 -4.47 -18.25
N ALA A 228 10.15 -3.85 -17.35
CA ALA A 228 9.98 -2.45 -16.95
C ALA A 228 9.96 -1.48 -18.13
N SER A 229 10.85 -1.64 -19.11
CA SER A 229 10.88 -0.81 -20.32
C SER A 229 9.67 -1.03 -21.22
N ALA A 230 9.20 -2.26 -21.37
CA ALA A 230 8.03 -2.60 -22.18
C ALA A 230 6.74 -2.05 -21.53
N VAL A 231 6.61 -2.22 -20.21
CA VAL A 231 5.51 -1.67 -19.41
C VAL A 231 5.52 -0.14 -19.43
N SER A 232 6.70 0.49 -19.33
CA SER A 232 6.85 1.94 -19.41
C SER A 232 6.46 2.49 -20.77
N ARG A 233 6.85 1.81 -21.85
CA ARG A 233 6.46 2.17 -23.22
C ARG A 233 4.95 2.06 -23.41
N TRP A 234 4.36 0.96 -22.96
CA TRP A 234 2.91 0.78 -23.00
C TRP A 234 2.16 1.87 -22.22
N TRP A 235 2.66 2.25 -21.03
CA TRP A 235 2.09 3.38 -20.28
C TRP A 235 2.22 4.70 -21.04
N LEU A 236 3.37 4.96 -21.66
CA LEU A 236 3.63 6.17 -22.41
C LEU A 236 2.66 6.29 -23.60
N GLU A 237 2.52 5.23 -24.39
CA GLU A 237 1.61 5.18 -25.54
C GLU A 237 0.15 5.36 -25.11
N ARG A 238 -0.26 4.72 -24.01
CA ARG A 238 -1.66 4.70 -23.57
C ARG A 238 -2.09 5.95 -22.81
N TRP A 239 -1.20 6.57 -22.03
CA TRP A 239 -1.54 7.71 -21.18
C TRP A 239 -0.56 8.87 -21.30
N GLY A 240 0.74 8.61 -21.21
CA GLY A 240 1.77 9.64 -21.06
C GLY A 240 1.81 10.60 -22.26
N ALA A 241 1.87 10.08 -23.49
CA ALA A 241 2.03 10.86 -24.71
C ALA A 241 0.84 11.80 -24.98
N SER A 242 -0.39 11.27 -24.91
CA SER A 242 -1.61 12.07 -25.09
C SER A 242 -1.75 13.17 -24.03
N ARG A 243 -1.31 12.92 -22.79
CA ARG A 243 -1.32 13.93 -21.73
C ARG A 243 -0.25 14.99 -21.95
N ALA A 244 0.97 14.58 -22.30
CA ALA A 244 2.09 15.48 -22.56
C ALA A 244 1.79 16.44 -23.73
N ALA A 245 0.94 16.06 -24.68
CA ALA A 245 0.51 16.92 -25.77
C ALA A 245 -0.44 18.06 -25.35
N ARG A 246 -1.01 18.04 -24.13
CA ARG A 246 -1.99 19.05 -23.69
C ARG A 246 -1.29 20.29 -23.12
N ASP A 247 -1.68 21.47 -23.59
CA ASP A 247 -1.09 22.74 -23.14
C ASP A 247 -1.24 22.96 -21.62
N SER A 248 -2.38 22.60 -21.05
CA SER A 248 -2.61 22.72 -19.60
C SER A 248 -1.69 21.82 -18.77
N VAL A 249 -1.32 20.65 -19.30
CA VAL A 249 -0.36 19.73 -18.68
C VAL A 249 1.05 20.29 -18.80
N ARG A 250 1.44 20.79 -19.99
CA ARG A 250 2.74 21.44 -20.21
C ARG A 250 2.93 22.63 -19.28
N ALA A 251 1.96 23.53 -19.22
CA ALA A 251 1.96 24.67 -18.30
C ALA A 251 1.96 24.25 -16.81
N GLY A 252 1.36 23.09 -16.48
CA GLY A 252 1.47 22.49 -15.14
C GLY A 252 2.89 22.07 -14.82
N ILE A 253 3.52 21.33 -15.73
CA ILE A 253 4.90 20.85 -15.59
C ILE A 253 5.89 22.02 -15.51
N GLU A 254 5.76 23.02 -16.40
CA GLU A 254 6.62 24.22 -16.41
C GLU A 254 6.50 25.02 -15.11
N ARG A 255 5.31 25.09 -14.54
CA ARG A 255 5.12 25.74 -13.23
C ARG A 255 5.73 24.93 -12.11
N GLU A 256 5.80 23.61 -12.20
CA GLU A 256 6.33 22.72 -11.17
C GLU A 256 7.84 22.51 -11.34
N CYS A 257 8.58 23.62 -11.37
CA CYS A 257 10.03 23.66 -11.41
C CYS A 257 10.62 24.26 -10.12
N LEU A 258 11.95 24.27 -10.04
CA LEU A 258 12.69 24.96 -8.98
C LEU A 258 12.64 26.47 -9.22
N ALA A 259 12.08 27.21 -8.26
CA ALA A 259 12.08 28.67 -8.25
C ALA A 259 13.01 29.20 -7.16
N HIS A 260 13.52 30.42 -7.35
CA HIS A 260 14.36 31.10 -6.34
C HIS A 260 13.48 31.84 -5.30
N PRO A 261 13.81 31.80 -4.00
CA PRO A 261 14.85 30.97 -3.35
C PRO A 261 14.51 29.47 -3.46
N ILE A 262 15.51 28.59 -3.64
CA ILE A 262 15.37 27.16 -4.05
C ILE A 262 14.16 26.50 -3.37
N ARG A 263 13.03 26.51 -4.07
CA ARG A 263 11.76 25.94 -3.65
C ARG A 263 11.11 25.34 -4.87
N HIS A 264 10.57 24.13 -4.71
CA HIS A 264 9.73 23.55 -5.74
C HIS A 264 8.33 24.16 -5.63
N HIS A 265 7.73 24.62 -6.73
CA HIS A 265 6.40 25.25 -6.69
C HIS A 265 5.29 24.32 -6.17
N ALA A 266 5.39 23.01 -6.43
CA ALA A 266 4.51 22.02 -5.80
C ALA A 266 4.81 21.76 -4.30
N ARG A 267 5.67 22.58 -3.67
CA ARG A 267 6.10 22.50 -2.26
C ARG A 267 6.67 21.12 -1.89
N VAL A 268 7.35 20.48 -2.84
CA VAL A 268 8.10 19.25 -2.59
C VAL A 268 9.28 19.61 -1.68
N GLN A 269 9.42 18.87 -0.57
CA GLN A 269 10.63 18.96 0.25
C GLN A 269 11.78 18.38 -0.57
N LEU A 270 12.77 19.23 -0.85
CA LEU A 270 13.96 18.81 -1.54
C LEU A 270 14.90 18.13 -0.53
N PRO A 271 15.62 17.07 -0.93
CA PRO A 271 16.68 16.52 -0.09
C PRO A 271 17.72 17.61 0.22
N GLU A 272 18.42 17.46 1.35
CA GLU A 272 19.58 18.31 1.63
C GLU A 272 20.56 18.20 0.46
N ARG A 273 21.15 19.34 0.08
CA ARG A 273 22.03 19.42 -1.08
C ARG A 273 23.26 18.55 -0.80
N ASP A 274 23.36 17.43 -1.50
CA ASP A 274 24.55 16.60 -1.51
C ASP A 274 25.49 17.16 -2.59
N ASP A 275 26.62 17.73 -2.19
CA ASP A 275 27.61 18.30 -3.11
C ASP A 275 28.21 17.26 -4.08
N SER A 276 27.96 15.96 -3.84
CA SER A 276 28.32 14.86 -4.74
C SER A 276 27.25 14.52 -5.79
N GLN A 277 26.05 15.11 -5.69
CA GLN A 277 24.98 14.92 -6.67
C GLN A 277 25.18 15.90 -7.83
N SER A 278 25.72 15.40 -8.95
CA SER A 278 25.73 16.12 -10.22
C SER A 278 24.29 16.48 -10.59
N ALA A 279 24.03 17.75 -10.91
CA ALA A 279 22.76 18.15 -11.49
C ALA A 279 22.52 17.32 -12.77
N MET A 280 21.43 16.54 -12.80
CA MET A 280 20.89 16.11 -14.07
C MET A 280 20.25 17.35 -14.68
N PHE A 281 20.83 17.81 -15.80
CA PHE A 281 20.66 19.07 -16.53
C PHE A 281 21.69 20.15 -16.18
#